data_AF-A0A923XUB2-F1
#
_entry.id   AF-A0A923XUB2-F1
#
_cell.length_a   1.000
_cell.length_b   1.000
_cell.length_c   1.000
_cell.angle_alpha   90.00
_cell.angle_beta   90.00
_cell.angle_gamma   90.00
#
_symmetry.space_group_name_H-M   'P 1'
#
loop_
_entity.id
_entity.type
_entity.pdbx_description
1 polymer ?
#
loop_
_entity_poly.entity_id
_entity_poly.type
_entity_poly.pdbx_seq_one_letter_code
_entity_poly.pdbx_strand_id
1 'polypeptide(L)'
;MNSYKPHILNLVEICVRKNVTNFILSPGSRNSPLTLALLRHPDIKCYTVTDERSAAFIALGMAQQLQNPVGIVCTSGTATLNYAPAITEAFYQKIQLLILTADRPPEWIDQFDNQSIRQFGIYKENCLGSFQLPVEPEHDDAKWHSDRVVSEAINLTTYPVRGPVHINVPLREPLYPKNGQEFSYNQNVKVIDIINSERVISNDKFSELINVWNKSEKILILAGMNNCDNLLSDILSKFKDSKNIVIISDITSNI
;
A
#
# COMPACT_ATOMS: atom_id res chain seq x y z
N MET A 1 0.24 10.13 -30.36
CA MET A 1 -0.25 8.77 -30.03
C MET A 1 -1.56 8.90 -29.29
N ASN A 2 -2.61 8.19 -29.73
CA ASN A 2 -3.94 8.21 -29.10
C ASN A 2 -3.97 7.24 -27.91
N SER A 3 -3.23 7.58 -26.85
CA SER A 3 -3.08 6.72 -25.67
C SER A 3 -4.32 6.79 -24.78
N TYR A 4 -4.78 5.63 -24.31
CA TYR A 4 -5.97 5.51 -23.46
C TYR A 4 -5.65 5.93 -22.01
N LYS A 5 -6.23 7.05 -21.55
CA LYS A 5 -6.03 7.64 -20.21
C LYS A 5 -4.57 7.58 -19.71
N PRO A 6 -3.65 8.37 -20.29
CA PRO A 6 -2.21 8.25 -20.06
C PRO A 6 -1.78 8.31 -18.59
N HIS A 7 -2.42 9.16 -17.77
CA HIS A 7 -2.14 9.27 -16.34
C HIS A 7 -2.42 7.97 -15.56
N ILE A 8 -3.39 7.16 -16.01
CA ILE A 8 -3.66 5.83 -15.43
C ILE A 8 -2.60 4.81 -15.87
N LEU A 9 -2.17 4.87 -17.12
CA LEU A 9 -1.06 4.02 -17.60
C LEU A 9 0.25 4.34 -16.87
N ASN A 10 0.53 5.63 -16.66
CA ASN A 10 1.67 6.08 -15.86
C ASN A 10 1.57 5.60 -14.41
N LEU A 11 0.39 5.68 -13.78
CA LEU A 11 0.18 5.15 -12.44
C LEU A 11 0.59 3.67 -12.36
N VAL A 12 0.12 2.87 -13.32
CA VAL A 12 0.41 1.44 -13.39
C VAL A 12 1.90 1.16 -13.61
N GLU A 13 2.55 1.91 -14.50
CA GLU A 13 3.99 1.81 -14.71
C GLU A 13 4.77 2.18 -13.43
N ILE A 14 4.39 3.25 -12.73
CA ILE A 14 5.03 3.64 -11.45
C ILE A 14 4.85 2.54 -10.41
N CYS A 15 3.68 1.88 -10.34
CA CYS A 15 3.47 0.72 -9.48
C CYS A 15 4.51 -0.38 -9.76
N VAL A 16 4.70 -0.76 -11.02
CA VAL A 16 5.68 -1.79 -11.42
C VAL A 16 7.10 -1.37 -11.08
N ARG A 17 7.48 -0.14 -11.42
CA ARG A 17 8.81 0.44 -11.11
C ARG A 17 9.10 0.51 -9.61
N LYS A 18 8.06 0.52 -8.78
CA LYS A 18 8.12 0.47 -7.31
C LYS A 18 7.80 -0.90 -6.73
N ASN A 19 7.87 -1.96 -7.54
CA ASN A 19 7.65 -3.36 -7.16
C ASN A 19 6.23 -3.69 -6.65
N VAL A 20 5.23 -2.85 -6.92
CA VAL A 20 3.82 -3.18 -6.66
C VAL A 20 3.27 -3.92 -7.88
N THR A 21 3.37 -5.24 -7.86
CA THR A 21 3.07 -6.10 -9.03
C THR A 21 1.88 -7.03 -8.82
N ASN A 22 1.34 -7.13 -7.60
CA ASN A 22 0.17 -7.96 -7.30
C ASN A 22 -1.03 -7.06 -6.98
N PHE A 23 -2.15 -7.30 -7.66
CA PHE A 23 -3.39 -6.53 -7.48
C PHE A 23 -4.61 -7.43 -7.30
N ILE A 24 -5.43 -7.14 -6.29
CA ILE A 24 -6.77 -7.71 -6.14
C ILE A 24 -7.79 -6.72 -6.70
N LEU A 25 -8.60 -7.18 -7.65
CA LEU A 25 -9.55 -6.37 -8.40
C LEU A 25 -10.98 -6.74 -8.01
N SER A 26 -11.72 -5.76 -7.51
CA SER A 26 -13.16 -5.84 -7.29
C SER A 26 -13.89 -5.23 -8.49
N PRO A 27 -14.71 -6.00 -9.24
CA PRO A 27 -15.31 -5.54 -10.49
C PRO A 27 -16.24 -4.34 -10.32
N GLY A 28 -16.24 -3.43 -11.31
CA GLY A 28 -17.23 -2.36 -11.42
C GLY A 28 -17.02 -1.49 -12.66
N SER A 29 -17.99 -0.62 -12.95
CA SER A 29 -17.92 0.21 -14.16
C SER A 29 -16.87 1.32 -14.02
N ARG A 30 -16.87 2.07 -12.91
CA ARG A 30 -16.03 3.28 -12.75
C ARG A 30 -14.54 2.97 -12.69
N ASN A 31 -14.14 1.81 -12.15
CA ASN A 31 -12.74 1.35 -12.12
C ASN A 31 -12.30 0.60 -13.38
N SER A 32 -13.10 0.58 -14.46
CA SER A 32 -12.70 -0.06 -15.73
C SER A 32 -11.37 0.46 -16.27
N PRO A 33 -11.06 1.77 -16.26
CA PRO A 33 -9.75 2.25 -16.71
C PRO A 33 -8.56 1.69 -15.92
N LEU A 34 -8.67 1.64 -14.59
CA LEU A 34 -7.65 1.04 -13.72
C LEU A 34 -7.52 -0.45 -13.99
N THR A 35 -8.65 -1.16 -14.03
CA THR A 35 -8.70 -2.61 -14.27
C THR A 35 -8.07 -2.99 -15.60
N LEU A 36 -8.43 -2.29 -16.68
CA LEU A 36 -7.88 -2.53 -18.02
C LEU A 36 -6.39 -2.20 -18.08
N ALA A 37 -5.95 -1.11 -17.46
CA ALA A 37 -4.54 -0.72 -17.42
C ALA A 37 -3.70 -1.75 -16.64
N LEU A 38 -4.20 -2.30 -15.53
CA LEU A 38 -3.52 -3.32 -14.75
C LEU A 38 -3.46 -4.66 -15.49
N LEU A 39 -4.59 -5.13 -16.03
CA LEU A 39 -4.68 -6.42 -16.73
C LEU A 39 -3.83 -6.50 -18.01
N ARG A 40 -3.55 -5.35 -18.65
CA ARG A 40 -2.78 -5.29 -19.89
C ARG A 40 -1.28 -5.05 -19.68
N HIS A 41 -0.84 -4.81 -18.44
CA HIS A 41 0.57 -4.64 -18.15
C HIS A 41 1.23 -6.03 -17.99
N PRO A 42 2.35 -6.33 -18.68
CA PRO A 42 2.95 -7.68 -18.68
C PRO A 42 3.48 -8.11 -17.30
N ASP A 43 4.01 -7.18 -16.50
CA ASP A 43 4.63 -7.48 -15.20
C ASP A 43 3.64 -7.46 -14.01
N ILE A 44 2.34 -7.33 -14.27
CA ILE A 44 1.32 -7.27 -13.22
C ILE A 44 0.52 -8.57 -13.18
N LYS A 45 0.34 -9.07 -11.96
CA LYS A 45 -0.55 -10.19 -11.66
C LYS A 45 -1.82 -9.69 -10.99
N CYS A 46 -2.95 -9.89 -11.65
CA CYS A 46 -4.27 -9.53 -11.14
C CYS A 46 -5.05 -10.76 -10.67
N TYR A 47 -5.80 -10.59 -9.59
CA TYR A 47 -6.75 -11.57 -9.07
C TYR A 47 -8.11 -10.90 -8.92
N THR A 48 -9.18 -11.52 -9.40
CA THR A 48 -10.52 -10.93 -9.31
C THR A 48 -11.29 -11.56 -8.16
N VAL A 49 -11.84 -10.71 -7.28
CA VAL A 49 -12.66 -11.12 -6.14
C VAL A 49 -13.88 -10.20 -6.09
N THR A 50 -15.08 -10.77 -6.06
CA THR A 50 -16.33 -9.99 -6.19
C THR A 50 -16.73 -9.30 -4.90
N ASP A 51 -16.50 -9.91 -3.75
CA ASP A 51 -16.76 -9.30 -2.44
C ASP A 51 -15.55 -8.45 -2.04
N GLU A 52 -15.73 -7.12 -2.01
CA GLU A 52 -14.65 -6.19 -1.68
C GLU A 52 -14.04 -6.47 -0.30
N ARG A 53 -14.85 -6.82 0.70
CA ARG A 53 -14.35 -7.10 2.04
C ARG A 53 -13.42 -8.30 2.01
N SER A 54 -13.81 -9.38 1.33
CA SER A 54 -12.94 -10.54 1.11
C SER A 54 -11.70 -10.19 0.30
N ALA A 55 -11.85 -9.39 -0.75
CA ALA A 55 -10.74 -8.95 -1.61
C ALA A 55 -9.64 -8.25 -0.79
N ALA A 56 -10.03 -7.37 0.14
CA ALA A 56 -9.08 -6.65 0.98
C ALA A 56 -8.38 -7.55 2.00
N PHE A 57 -9.05 -8.54 2.60
CA PHE A 57 -8.39 -9.51 3.49
C PHE A 57 -7.45 -10.46 2.73
N ILE A 58 -7.79 -10.85 1.50
CA ILE A 58 -6.89 -11.62 0.63
C ILE A 58 -5.62 -10.81 0.34
N ALA A 59 -5.76 -9.53 0.01
CA ALA A 59 -4.63 -8.64 -0.20
C ALA A 59 -3.79 -8.46 1.06
N LEU A 60 -4.43 -8.33 2.23
CA LEU A 60 -3.74 -8.24 3.52
C LEU A 60 -2.85 -9.46 3.78
N GLY A 61 -3.41 -10.67 3.66
CA GLY A 61 -2.64 -11.90 3.84
C GLY A 61 -1.53 -12.06 2.80
N MET A 62 -1.79 -11.66 1.55
CA MET A 62 -0.78 -11.66 0.49
C MET A 62 0.37 -10.69 0.79
N ALA A 63 0.07 -9.47 1.20
CA ALA A 63 1.07 -8.46 1.56
C ALA A 63 1.87 -8.87 2.80
N GLN A 64 1.22 -9.53 3.77
CA GLN A 64 1.88 -10.10 4.94
C GLN A 64 2.89 -11.18 4.54
N GLN A 65 2.51 -12.11 3.65
CA GLN A 65 3.41 -13.19 3.24
C GLN A 65 4.55 -12.71 2.32
N LEU A 66 4.24 -11.78 1.39
CA LEU A 66 5.23 -11.26 0.44
C LEU A 66 6.17 -10.22 1.05
N GLN A 67 5.78 -9.61 2.18
CA GLN A 67 6.49 -8.47 2.79
C GLN A 67 6.70 -7.31 1.81
N ASN A 68 5.77 -7.15 0.87
CA ASN A 68 5.81 -6.18 -0.23
C ASN A 68 4.40 -5.59 -0.44
N PRO A 69 4.26 -4.35 -0.95
CA PRO A 69 2.94 -3.76 -1.14
C PRO A 69 2.08 -4.56 -2.13
N VAL A 70 0.82 -4.75 -1.77
CA VAL A 70 -0.21 -5.34 -2.64
C VAL A 70 -1.29 -4.30 -2.92
N GLY A 71 -1.66 -4.16 -4.18
CA GLY A 71 -2.70 -3.23 -4.60
C GLY A 71 -4.10 -3.83 -4.46
N ILE A 72 -5.07 -3.01 -4.06
CA ILE A 72 -6.50 -3.35 -4.12
C ILE A 72 -7.24 -2.28 -4.89
N VAL A 73 -8.16 -2.70 -5.76
CA VAL A 73 -8.88 -1.78 -6.67
C VAL A 73 -10.37 -2.05 -6.59
N CYS A 74 -11.17 -1.01 -6.36
CA CYS A 74 -12.63 -1.11 -6.45
C CYS A 74 -13.24 0.08 -7.20
N THR A 75 -14.52 -0.07 -7.55
CA THR A 75 -15.35 1.02 -8.08
C THR A 75 -15.72 2.04 -7.00
N SER A 76 -16.46 3.07 -7.38
CA SER A 76 -16.97 4.10 -6.48
C SER A 76 -18.11 3.61 -5.58
N GLY A 77 -18.45 4.37 -4.54
CA GLY A 77 -19.61 4.11 -3.68
C GLY A 77 -19.29 3.18 -2.50
N THR A 78 -20.23 2.34 -2.07
CA THR A 78 -20.05 1.50 -0.88
C THR A 78 -18.97 0.42 -1.01
N ALA A 79 -18.54 0.11 -2.23
CA ALA A 79 -17.43 -0.80 -2.51
C ALA A 79 -16.16 -0.42 -1.72
N THR A 80 -15.82 0.87 -1.68
CA THR A 80 -14.66 1.35 -0.90
C THR A 80 -14.85 1.15 0.61
N LEU A 81 -16.07 1.33 1.15
CA LEU A 81 -16.34 1.13 2.58
C LEU A 81 -16.17 -0.32 3.01
N ASN A 82 -16.41 -1.29 2.13
CA ASN A 82 -16.19 -2.71 2.42
C ASN A 82 -14.71 -3.07 2.64
N TYR A 83 -13.76 -2.27 2.14
CA TYR A 83 -12.33 -2.46 2.41
C TYR A 83 -11.92 -2.03 3.82
N ALA A 84 -12.71 -1.20 4.50
CA ALA A 84 -12.33 -0.57 5.77
C ALA A 84 -11.83 -1.56 6.85
N PRO A 85 -12.46 -2.73 7.09
CA PRO A 85 -11.99 -3.65 8.13
C PRO A 85 -10.56 -4.14 7.90
N ALA A 86 -10.22 -4.53 6.66
CA ALA A 86 -8.89 -5.00 6.34
C ALA A 86 -7.86 -3.86 6.29
N ILE A 87 -8.26 -2.65 5.88
CA ILE A 87 -7.40 -1.48 5.93
C ILE A 87 -7.04 -1.14 7.39
N THR A 88 -8.01 -1.16 8.30
CA THR A 88 -7.77 -0.96 9.73
C THR A 88 -6.81 -2.01 10.29
N GLU A 89 -7.02 -3.28 9.95
CA GLU A 89 -6.11 -4.35 10.38
C GLU A 89 -4.70 -4.14 9.83
N ALA A 90 -4.58 -3.80 8.55
CA ALA A 90 -3.29 -3.51 7.91
C ALA A 90 -2.57 -2.32 8.55
N PHE A 91 -3.31 -1.30 9.00
CA PHE A 91 -2.74 -0.14 9.68
C PHE A 91 -2.10 -0.53 11.01
N TYR A 92 -2.82 -1.26 11.87
CA TYR A 92 -2.29 -1.68 13.17
C TYR A 92 -1.19 -2.75 13.06
N GLN A 93 -1.30 -3.65 12.08
CA GLN A 93 -0.26 -4.66 11.81
C GLN A 93 0.91 -4.14 10.97
N LYS A 94 0.88 -2.88 10.49
CA LYS A 94 1.90 -2.30 9.60
C LYS A 94 2.09 -3.10 8.30
N ILE A 95 0.99 -3.54 7.70
CA ILE A 95 0.95 -4.27 6.43
C ILE A 95 0.75 -3.30 5.27
N GLN A 96 1.50 -3.54 4.19
CA GLN A 96 1.65 -2.63 3.06
C GLN A 96 0.51 -2.86 2.04
N LEU A 97 -0.50 -1.99 2.04
CA LEU A 97 -1.58 -2.02 1.05
C LEU A 97 -1.62 -0.72 0.25
N LEU A 98 -1.73 -0.83 -1.08
CA LEU A 98 -2.00 0.30 -1.95
C LEU A 98 -3.48 0.27 -2.36
N ILE A 99 -4.30 1.14 -1.79
CA ILE A 99 -5.74 1.18 -2.04
C ILE A 99 -6.03 2.17 -3.17
N LEU A 100 -6.55 1.68 -4.30
CA LEU A 100 -6.97 2.49 -5.44
C LEU A 100 -8.49 2.46 -5.57
N THR A 101 -9.15 3.58 -5.27
CA THR A 101 -10.62 3.67 -5.41
C THR A 101 -10.95 4.53 -6.60
N ALA A 102 -11.65 3.97 -7.58
CA ALA A 102 -12.20 4.79 -8.65
C ALA A 102 -13.30 5.70 -8.08
N ASP A 103 -13.37 6.93 -8.58
CA ASP A 103 -14.33 7.92 -8.13
C ASP A 103 -14.95 8.67 -9.32
N ARG A 104 -16.01 9.43 -9.04
CA ARG A 104 -16.53 10.42 -9.97
C ARG A 104 -15.63 11.64 -10.03
N PRO A 105 -15.64 12.38 -11.16
CA PRO A 105 -15.03 13.71 -11.20
C PRO A 105 -15.62 14.62 -10.11
N PRO A 106 -14.85 15.55 -9.54
CA PRO A 106 -15.27 16.40 -8.42
C PRO A 106 -16.59 17.14 -8.65
N GLU A 107 -16.88 17.56 -9.88
CA GLU A 107 -18.11 18.27 -10.22
C GLU A 107 -19.39 17.41 -10.14
N TRP A 108 -19.26 16.08 -10.03
CA TRP A 108 -20.37 15.13 -9.86
C TRP A 108 -20.49 14.61 -8.42
N ILE A 109 -19.63 15.05 -7.51
CA ILE A 109 -19.74 14.74 -6.09
C ILE A 109 -20.85 15.59 -5.46
N ASP A 110 -21.63 14.99 -4.56
CA ASP A 110 -22.77 15.62 -3.89
C ASP A 110 -23.87 16.15 -4.85
N GLN A 111 -23.95 15.59 -6.07
CA GLN A 111 -24.97 15.91 -7.08
C GLN A 111 -26.09 14.87 -7.18
N PHE A 112 -26.22 13.99 -6.17
CA PHE A 112 -27.09 12.79 -6.23
C PHE A 112 -26.78 11.85 -7.41
N ASP A 113 -25.54 11.88 -7.91
CA ASP A 113 -25.12 10.92 -8.93
C ASP A 113 -25.05 9.50 -8.36
N ASN A 114 -25.45 8.51 -9.17
CA ASN A 114 -25.55 7.14 -8.70
C ASN A 114 -24.17 6.57 -8.34
N GLN A 115 -24.10 5.85 -7.22
CA GLN A 115 -22.86 5.27 -6.68
C GLN A 115 -21.74 6.30 -6.48
N SER A 116 -22.09 7.52 -6.06
CA SER A 116 -21.17 8.60 -5.71
C SER A 116 -21.24 8.88 -4.21
N ILE A 117 -20.08 8.93 -3.55
CA ILE A 117 -19.93 9.31 -2.13
C ILE A 117 -18.66 10.17 -1.98
N ARG A 118 -18.46 10.79 -0.82
CA ARG A 118 -17.21 11.50 -0.52
C ARG A 118 -16.10 10.51 -0.18
N GLN A 119 -15.26 10.16 -1.16
CA GLN A 119 -14.20 9.13 -0.99
C GLN A 119 -12.85 9.69 -0.53
N PHE A 120 -12.54 10.95 -0.82
CA PHE A 120 -11.27 11.53 -0.38
C PHE A 120 -11.20 11.58 1.15
N GLY A 121 -10.15 10.98 1.73
CA GLY A 121 -9.98 10.92 3.18
C GLY A 121 -10.89 9.92 3.90
N ILE A 122 -11.55 9.00 3.17
CA ILE A 122 -12.50 8.03 3.74
C ILE A 122 -11.85 7.11 4.79
N TYR A 123 -10.54 6.87 4.69
CA TYR A 123 -9.78 6.05 5.64
C TYR A 123 -8.78 6.84 6.49
N LYS A 124 -8.90 8.17 6.58
CA LYS A 124 -7.86 9.05 7.16
C LYS A 124 -7.28 8.60 8.51
N GLU A 125 -8.08 7.97 9.37
CA GLU A 125 -7.66 7.51 10.70
C GLU A 125 -6.94 6.14 10.67
N ASN A 126 -7.09 5.38 9.58
CA ASN A 126 -6.63 4.00 9.42
C ASN A 126 -5.73 3.83 8.19
N CYS A 127 -5.12 4.90 7.68
CA CYS A 127 -4.15 4.85 6.59
C CYS A 127 -3.01 5.83 6.87
N LEU A 128 -1.82 5.54 6.35
CA LEU A 128 -0.65 6.41 6.50
C LEU A 128 -0.79 7.70 5.68
N GLY A 129 -1.56 7.66 4.60
CA GLY A 129 -1.85 8.82 3.76
C GLY A 129 -3.05 8.59 2.85
N SER A 130 -3.72 9.70 2.53
CA SER A 130 -4.84 9.76 1.58
C SER A 130 -4.51 10.77 0.50
N PHE A 131 -4.47 10.30 -0.74
CA PHE A 131 -4.08 11.07 -1.92
C PHE A 131 -5.25 11.15 -2.91
N GLN A 132 -5.29 12.22 -3.71
CA GLN A 132 -6.28 12.44 -4.76
C GLN A 132 -5.53 12.67 -6.07
N LEU A 133 -5.86 11.92 -7.11
CA LEU A 133 -5.33 12.22 -8.45
C LEU A 133 -6.10 13.35 -9.13
N PRO A 134 -5.42 14.16 -9.96
CA PRO A 134 -6.10 15.11 -10.83
C PRO A 134 -6.95 14.37 -11.88
N VAL A 135 -8.08 14.97 -12.27
CA VAL A 135 -8.89 14.46 -13.38
C VAL A 135 -8.19 14.79 -14.69
N GLU A 136 -7.83 13.76 -15.47
CA GLU A 136 -7.33 13.90 -16.85
C GLU A 136 -6.32 15.04 -17.04
N PRO A 137 -5.13 14.98 -16.40
CA PRO A 137 -4.15 16.06 -16.46
C PRO A 137 -3.61 16.25 -17.88
N GLU A 138 -3.86 17.42 -18.47
CA GLU A 138 -3.42 17.78 -19.83
C GLU A 138 -2.12 18.59 -19.84
N HIS A 139 -1.96 19.54 -18.90
CA HIS A 139 -0.75 20.34 -18.76
C HIS A 139 0.41 19.50 -18.19
N ASP A 140 1.63 19.76 -18.63
CA ASP A 140 2.79 18.94 -18.23
C ASP A 140 3.07 19.01 -16.74
N ASP A 141 2.89 20.16 -16.10
CA ASP A 141 2.97 20.27 -14.63
C ASP A 141 1.91 19.42 -13.92
N ALA A 142 0.70 19.31 -14.47
CA ALA A 142 -0.36 18.49 -13.89
C ALA A 142 -0.07 16.99 -14.06
N LYS A 143 0.51 16.58 -15.20
CA LYS A 143 0.99 15.21 -15.41
C LYS A 143 2.12 14.88 -14.45
N TRP A 144 3.10 15.77 -14.34
CA TRP A 144 4.22 15.63 -13.41
C TRP A 144 3.73 15.53 -11.96
N HIS A 145 2.77 16.38 -11.56
CA HIS A 145 2.15 16.32 -10.24
C HIS A 145 1.45 14.98 -10.01
N SER A 146 0.71 14.46 -11.01
CA SER A 146 0.07 13.15 -10.91
C SER A 146 1.08 12.02 -10.70
N ASP A 147 2.15 11.98 -11.48
CA ASP A 147 3.20 10.97 -11.37
C ASP A 147 3.91 11.05 -10.00
N ARG A 148 4.14 12.28 -9.51
CA ARG A 148 4.68 12.55 -8.18
C ARG A 148 3.78 12.01 -7.07
N VAL A 149 2.48 12.31 -7.12
CA VAL A 149 1.50 11.88 -6.11
C VAL A 149 1.46 10.36 -6.01
N VAL A 150 1.45 9.65 -7.15
CA VAL A 150 1.50 8.18 -7.16
C VAL A 150 2.79 7.67 -6.53
N SER A 151 3.94 8.25 -6.90
CA SER A 151 5.24 7.85 -6.34
C SER A 151 5.30 8.05 -4.83
N GLU A 152 4.86 9.20 -4.34
CA GLU A 152 4.85 9.54 -2.90
C GLU A 152 3.91 8.62 -2.11
N ALA A 153 2.72 8.34 -2.65
CA ALA A 153 1.78 7.42 -2.04
C ALA A 153 2.35 6.01 -1.90
N ILE A 154 2.99 5.47 -2.95
CA ILE A 154 3.60 4.14 -2.89
C ILE A 154 4.78 4.12 -1.92
N ASN A 155 5.63 5.15 -1.93
CA ASN A 155 6.75 5.22 -0.99
C ASN A 155 6.27 5.14 0.46
N LEU A 156 5.18 5.85 0.77
CA LEU A 156 4.59 5.90 2.10
C LEU A 156 4.02 4.55 2.55
N THR A 157 3.74 3.61 1.64
CA THR A 157 3.36 2.24 2.04
C THR A 157 4.50 1.51 2.73
N THR A 158 5.76 1.89 2.46
CA THR A 158 6.96 1.15 2.87
C THR A 158 7.81 1.88 3.91
N TYR A 159 7.89 3.21 3.84
CA TYR A 159 8.79 4.05 4.63
C TYR A 159 8.09 5.35 5.08
N PRO A 160 8.33 5.85 6.31
CA PRO A 160 9.25 5.36 7.34
C PRO A 160 8.70 4.21 8.19
N VAL A 161 7.41 3.94 8.06
CA VAL A 161 6.70 2.83 8.71
C VAL A 161 5.83 2.19 7.64
N ARG A 162 5.78 0.86 7.62
CA ARG A 162 4.93 0.12 6.68
C ARG A 162 3.45 0.30 7.02
N GLY A 163 2.59 0.33 6.02
CA GLY A 163 1.16 0.43 6.25
C GLY A 163 0.33 0.71 4.98
N PRO A 164 -1.00 0.81 5.14
CA PRO A 164 -1.92 1.07 4.04
C PRO A 164 -1.89 2.54 3.61
N VAL A 165 -1.95 2.79 2.30
CA VAL A 165 -2.06 4.13 1.69
C VAL A 165 -3.17 4.14 0.66
N HIS A 166 -3.99 5.18 0.69
CA HIS A 166 -5.14 5.35 -0.19
C HIS A 166 -4.87 6.39 -1.28
N ILE A 167 -5.16 6.03 -2.53
CA ILE A 167 -5.25 6.95 -3.66
C ILE A 167 -6.68 6.88 -4.21
N ASN A 168 -7.38 8.01 -4.11
CA ASN A 168 -8.66 8.20 -4.77
C ASN A 168 -8.42 8.67 -6.21
N VAL A 169 -9.10 8.03 -7.16
CA VAL A 169 -8.87 8.17 -8.60
C VAL A 169 -10.14 8.62 -9.32
N PRO A 170 -10.39 9.94 -9.43
CA PRO A 170 -11.49 10.48 -10.22
C PRO A 170 -11.39 10.13 -11.70
N LEU A 171 -12.44 9.56 -12.28
CA LEU A 171 -12.45 9.11 -13.67
C LEU A 171 -13.63 9.67 -14.46
N ARG A 172 -13.32 10.51 -15.44
CA ARG A 172 -14.27 11.08 -16.41
C ARG A 172 -14.63 10.06 -17.50
N GLU A 173 -15.89 10.10 -17.93
CA GLU A 173 -16.35 9.33 -19.09
C GLU A 173 -15.80 9.92 -20.41
N PRO A 174 -15.53 9.10 -21.43
CA PRO A 174 -15.77 7.66 -21.52
C PRO A 174 -14.79 6.82 -20.71
N LEU A 175 -15.30 5.77 -20.08
CA LEU A 175 -14.52 4.84 -19.25
C LEU A 175 -13.91 3.70 -20.04
N TYR A 176 -14.26 3.49 -21.30
CA TYR A 176 -13.74 2.41 -22.13
C TYR A 176 -12.94 3.00 -23.30
N PRO A 177 -11.91 2.28 -23.77
CA PRO A 177 -11.11 2.74 -24.90
C PRO A 177 -11.96 2.81 -26.17
N LYS A 178 -11.78 3.87 -26.94
CA LYS A 178 -12.29 3.99 -28.32
C LYS A 178 -11.45 3.12 -29.25
N ASN A 179 -12.02 2.77 -30.42
CA ASN A 179 -11.28 2.04 -31.46
C ASN A 179 -9.98 2.76 -31.82
N GLY A 180 -8.88 2.00 -31.87
CA GLY A 180 -7.55 2.52 -32.17
C GLY A 180 -6.84 3.22 -31.01
N GLN A 181 -7.39 3.21 -29.79
CA GLN A 181 -6.63 3.62 -28.60
C GLN A 181 -5.70 2.50 -28.12
N GLU A 182 -4.47 2.87 -27.81
CA GLU A 182 -3.42 1.94 -27.40
C GLU A 182 -3.11 2.07 -25.90
N PHE A 183 -2.60 0.96 -25.35
CA PHE A 183 -2.09 0.88 -23.98
C PHE A 183 -0.57 0.99 -24.04
N SER A 184 -0.07 2.21 -24.21
CA SER A 184 1.36 2.51 -24.27
C SER A 184 1.85 2.98 -22.90
N TYR A 185 2.52 2.09 -22.16
CA TYR A 185 3.12 2.41 -20.86
C TYR A 185 4.43 3.18 -21.05
N ASN A 186 4.54 4.35 -20.40
CA ASN A 186 5.69 5.22 -20.56
C ASN A 186 6.88 4.72 -19.73
N GLN A 187 7.82 4.02 -20.37
CA GLN A 187 9.04 3.51 -19.74
C GLN A 187 9.94 4.59 -19.12
N ASN A 188 9.75 5.86 -19.50
CA ASN A 188 10.46 7.02 -18.97
C ASN A 188 9.61 7.83 -17.97
N VAL A 189 8.55 7.24 -17.39
CA VAL A 189 7.75 7.90 -16.35
C VAL A 189 8.65 8.31 -15.18
N LYS A 190 8.42 9.50 -14.64
CA LYS A 190 9.22 10.00 -13.52
C LYS A 190 8.79 9.32 -12.23
N VAL A 191 9.67 8.48 -11.71
CA VAL A 191 9.51 7.82 -10.41
C VAL A 191 10.29 8.63 -9.36
N ILE A 192 9.62 8.96 -8.25
CA ILE A 192 10.27 9.64 -7.12
C ILE A 192 10.57 8.59 -6.05
N ASP A 193 11.83 8.43 -5.68
CA ASP A 193 12.26 7.51 -4.62
C ASP A 193 12.52 8.26 -3.30
N ILE A 194 12.38 7.55 -2.20
CA ILE A 194 12.80 8.03 -0.89
C ILE A 194 14.20 7.49 -0.60
N ILE A 195 15.05 8.37 -0.07
CA ILE A 195 16.33 7.97 0.53
C ILE A 195 16.01 7.45 1.94
N ASN A 196 16.18 6.15 2.13
CA ASN A 196 15.98 5.52 3.43
C ASN A 196 17.08 5.95 4.40
N SER A 197 16.70 6.31 5.63
CA SER A 197 17.66 6.45 6.72
C SER A 197 17.54 5.28 7.70
N GLU A 198 18.68 4.82 8.19
CA GLU A 198 18.74 3.81 9.25
C GLU A 198 18.62 4.50 10.61
N ARG A 199 17.72 3.98 11.46
CA ARG A 199 17.62 4.42 12.85
C ARG A 199 18.65 3.65 13.67
N VAL A 200 19.67 4.35 14.15
CA VAL A 200 20.74 3.77 14.97
C VAL A 200 20.66 4.35 16.39
N ILE A 201 20.86 3.51 17.40
CA ILE A 201 21.00 3.94 18.79
C ILE A 201 22.40 4.53 18.98
N SER A 202 22.51 5.72 19.58
CA SER A 202 23.83 6.31 19.84
C SER A 202 24.65 5.47 20.83
N ASN A 203 25.98 5.52 20.72
CA ASN A 203 26.90 4.77 21.58
C ASN A 203 26.66 5.04 23.07
N ASP A 204 26.35 6.29 23.44
CA ASP A 204 26.07 6.67 24.83
C ASP A 204 24.80 5.98 25.33
N LYS A 205 23.70 6.01 24.55
CA LYS A 205 22.45 5.33 24.90
C LYS A 205 22.57 3.81 24.90
N PHE A 206 23.35 3.26 23.98
CA PHE A 206 23.63 1.83 23.97
C PHE A 206 24.43 1.40 25.22
N SER A 207 25.39 2.22 25.66
CA SER A 207 26.16 1.97 26.89
C SER A 207 25.29 2.05 28.15
N GLU A 208 24.34 3.00 28.19
CA GLU A 208 23.33 3.07 29.26
C GLU A 208 22.51 1.76 29.34
N LEU A 209 22.03 1.25 28.21
CA LEU A 209 21.26 0.01 28.13
C LEU A 209 22.08 -1.22 28.58
N ILE A 210 23.34 -1.32 28.15
CA ILE A 210 24.25 -2.40 28.59
C ILE A 210 24.48 -2.35 30.10
N ASN A 211 24.62 -1.15 30.69
CA ASN A 211 24.81 -1.02 32.13
C ASN A 211 23.58 -1.49 32.92
N VAL A 212 22.37 -1.15 32.44
CA VAL A 212 21.11 -1.65 33.01
C VAL A 212 21.04 -3.18 32.89
N TRP A 213 21.36 -3.72 31.72
CA TRP A 213 21.40 -5.16 31.46
C TRP A 213 22.36 -5.90 32.42
N ASN A 214 23.61 -5.44 32.53
CA ASN A 214 24.64 -6.09 33.35
C ASN A 214 24.36 -6.02 34.86
N LYS A 215 23.63 -5.01 35.32
CA LYS A 215 23.22 -4.88 36.73
C LYS A 215 21.98 -5.69 37.09
N SER A 216 21.25 -6.18 36.09
CA SER A 216 19.99 -6.90 36.31
C SER A 216 20.23 -8.35 36.70
N GLU A 217 19.84 -8.72 37.92
CA GLU A 217 19.97 -10.10 38.42
C GLU A 217 19.03 -11.09 37.75
N LYS A 218 17.88 -10.60 37.23
CA LYS A 218 16.86 -11.40 36.55
C LYS A 218 16.32 -10.62 35.35
N ILE A 219 16.37 -11.23 34.18
CA ILE A 219 15.98 -10.60 32.92
C ILE A 219 14.87 -11.43 32.28
N LEU A 220 13.78 -10.76 31.91
CA LEU A 220 12.70 -11.35 31.12
C LEU A 220 12.70 -10.68 29.74
N ILE A 221 12.84 -11.51 28.70
CA ILE A 221 12.64 -11.09 27.30
C ILE A 221 11.25 -11.58 26.89
N LEU A 222 10.38 -10.64 26.51
CA LEU A 222 9.05 -10.94 25.97
C LEU A 222 9.04 -10.70 24.46
N ALA A 223 8.89 -11.75 23.67
CA ALA A 223 8.73 -11.67 22.23
C ALA A 223 7.25 -11.71 21.85
N GLY A 224 6.72 -10.55 21.42
CA GLY A 224 5.39 -10.44 20.83
C GLY A 224 5.39 -10.75 19.33
N MET A 225 4.33 -10.34 18.62
CA MET A 225 4.16 -10.60 17.18
C MET A 225 5.28 -9.99 16.33
N ASN A 226 5.95 -10.83 15.54
CA ASN A 226 7.00 -10.43 14.59
C ASN A 226 6.93 -11.25 13.31
N ASN A 227 7.61 -10.81 12.25
CA ASN A 227 7.88 -11.69 11.11
C ASN A 227 8.97 -12.70 11.47
N CYS A 228 9.06 -13.81 10.73
CA CYS A 228 10.18 -14.74 10.86
C CYS A 228 11.51 -14.00 10.63
N ASP A 229 12.38 -14.02 11.64
CA ASP A 229 13.72 -13.44 11.59
C ASP A 229 14.73 -14.44 12.17
N ASN A 230 15.46 -15.09 11.27
CA ASN A 230 16.47 -16.08 11.64
C ASN A 230 17.62 -15.45 12.44
N LEU A 231 17.99 -14.20 12.15
CA LEU A 231 19.06 -13.52 12.88
C LEU A 231 18.64 -13.25 14.33
N LEU A 232 17.42 -12.78 14.53
CA LEU A 232 16.86 -12.58 15.88
C LEU A 232 16.79 -13.91 16.64
N SER A 233 16.33 -14.97 15.98
CA SER A 233 16.25 -16.31 16.56
C SER A 233 17.63 -16.84 16.97
N ASP A 234 18.64 -16.66 16.11
CA ASP A 234 20.03 -17.04 16.39
C ASP A 234 20.62 -16.23 17.55
N ILE A 235 20.34 -14.93 17.64
CA ILE A 235 20.78 -14.09 18.76
C ILE A 235 20.13 -14.55 20.06
N LEU A 236 18.83 -14.79 20.07
CA LEU A 236 18.11 -15.23 21.26
C LEU A 236 18.54 -16.63 21.71
N SER A 237 18.94 -17.50 20.77
CA SER A 237 19.47 -18.83 21.08
C SER A 237 20.74 -18.79 21.95
N LYS A 238 21.54 -17.72 21.85
CA LYS A 238 22.76 -17.55 22.66
C LYS A 238 22.47 -17.37 24.15
N PHE A 239 21.23 -17.03 24.51
CA PHE A 239 20.82 -16.86 25.91
C PHE A 239 20.21 -18.12 26.51
N LYS A 240 20.05 -19.23 25.75
CA LYS A 240 19.38 -20.46 26.23
C LYS A 240 20.02 -21.05 27.50
N ASP A 241 21.34 -20.98 27.63
CA ASP A 241 22.07 -21.52 28.78
C ASP A 241 22.26 -20.51 29.91
N SER A 242 21.74 -19.28 29.74
CA SER A 242 21.87 -18.22 30.75
C SER A 242 20.94 -18.49 31.93
N LYS A 243 21.50 -18.61 33.13
CA LYS A 243 20.72 -18.94 34.34
C LYS A 243 19.83 -17.79 34.86
N ASN A 244 20.07 -16.57 34.40
CA ASN A 244 19.37 -15.36 34.84
C ASN A 244 18.43 -14.75 33.77
N ILE A 245 18.34 -15.35 32.59
CA ILE A 245 17.52 -14.85 31.48
C ILE A 245 16.40 -15.85 31.19
N VAL A 246 15.16 -15.34 31.16
CA VAL A 246 13.98 -16.10 30.72
C VAL A 246 13.45 -15.44 29.45
N ILE A 247 13.14 -16.26 28.44
CA ILE A 247 12.53 -15.82 27.19
C ILE A 247 11.11 -16.38 27.16
N ILE A 248 10.12 -15.51 27.00
CA ILE A 248 8.72 -15.88 26.78
C ILE A 248 8.34 -15.40 25.40
N SER A 249 7.93 -16.34 24.54
CA SER A 249 7.42 -16.07 23.20
C SER A 249 5.91 -16.25 23.15
N ASP A 250 5.23 -15.28 22.54
CA ASP A 250 3.86 -15.49 22.06
C ASP A 250 3.87 -16.44 20.86
N ILE A 251 2.74 -17.13 20.61
CA ILE A 251 2.61 -18.03 19.45
C ILE A 251 2.79 -17.30 18.11
N THR A 252 2.57 -15.99 18.08
CA THR A 252 2.75 -15.13 16.89
C THR A 252 4.14 -14.51 16.78
N SER A 253 5.06 -14.85 17.68
CA SER A 253 6.42 -14.28 17.67
C SER A 253 7.30 -14.78 16.54
N ASN A 254 7.04 -15.98 16.02
CA ASN A 254 7.84 -16.62 14.98
C ASN A 254 9.33 -16.81 15.36
N ILE A 255 9.60 -17.09 16.64
CA ILE A 255 10.93 -17.34 17.25
C ILE A 255 10.91 -18.65 18.05
#